data_AF-A0A964YNS0-F1
#
_entry.id   AF-A0A964YNS0-F1
#
_cell.length_a   1.000
_cell.length_b   1.000
_cell.length_c   1.000
_cell.angle_alpha   90.00
_cell.angle_beta   90.00
_cell.angle_gamma   90.00
#
_symmetry.space_group_name_H-M   'P 1'
#
loop_
_entity.id
_entity.type
_entity.pdbx_description
1 polymer ?
#
loop_
_entity_poly.entity_id
_entity_poly.type
_entity_poly.pdbx_seq_one_letter_code
_entity_poly.pdbx_strand_id
1 'polypeptide(L)'
;WTATFPAGVTGTASGTLNPGSSSATLTTAITNNTNAPQTVTYTFTPSSNGCPGSPVTTQVVVQPVATVGPFSPITVCPGATITPPAFVSNPNGATFNWVSSNPAGIGSPPNGSGQMSPWTAPANNSNTTVSSNIAVTPTYNNCQGTTASFVITINPTPTITNNNLSQSICSGANTTAVNWTSNLAGTTYAWE
;
A
#
# COMPACT_ATOMS: atom_id res chain seq x y z
N TRP A 1 -0.80 -41.99 7.07
CA TRP A 1 0.05 -40.82 7.35
C TRP A 1 -0.77 -39.83 8.17
N THR A 2 -0.11 -38.96 8.92
CA THR A 2 -0.76 -37.88 9.69
C THR A 2 -0.02 -36.57 9.46
N ALA A 3 -0.69 -35.45 9.69
CA ALA A 3 -0.07 -34.12 9.67
C ALA A 3 -0.32 -33.43 11.01
N THR A 4 0.73 -32.80 11.54
CA THR A 4 0.67 -32.01 12.78
C THR A 4 0.87 -30.54 12.43
N PHE A 5 -0.13 -29.72 12.74
CA PHE A 5 -0.11 -28.28 12.51
C PHE A 5 0.21 -27.55 13.83
N PRO A 6 1.19 -26.63 13.83
CA PRO A 6 1.43 -25.78 14.99
C PRO A 6 0.31 -24.75 15.18
N ALA A 7 0.25 -24.14 16.37
CA ALA A 7 -0.74 -23.11 16.68
C ALA A 7 -0.67 -21.95 15.66
N GLY A 8 -1.85 -21.46 15.23
CA GLY A 8 -1.96 -20.39 14.24
C GLY A 8 -1.78 -20.83 12.79
N VAL A 9 -1.48 -22.10 12.51
CA VAL A 9 -1.51 -22.67 11.16
C VAL A 9 -2.82 -23.42 10.95
N THR A 10 -3.50 -23.12 9.85
CA THR A 10 -4.75 -23.78 9.45
C THR A 10 -4.58 -24.47 8.10
N GLY A 11 -5.17 -25.65 7.94
CA GLY A 11 -5.16 -26.37 6.67
C GLY A 11 -5.79 -27.74 6.82
N THR A 12 -6.27 -28.29 5.71
CA THR A 12 -6.73 -29.68 5.65
C THR A 12 -5.63 -30.52 5.07
N ALA A 13 -5.14 -31.49 5.83
CA ALA A 13 -4.17 -32.43 5.30
C ALA A 13 -4.86 -33.29 4.22
N SER A 14 -4.33 -33.27 3.00
CA SER A 14 -4.85 -34.03 1.85
C SER A 14 -3.69 -34.56 1.02
N GLY A 15 -3.83 -35.78 0.54
CA GLY A 15 -2.83 -36.42 -0.30
C GLY A 15 -3.20 -37.85 -0.64
N THR A 16 -2.69 -38.33 -1.77
CA THR A 16 -2.85 -39.71 -2.21
C THR A 16 -1.58 -40.49 -1.90
N LEU A 17 -1.70 -41.58 -1.13
CA LEU A 17 -0.71 -42.63 -1.09
C LEU A 17 -1.02 -43.59 -2.23
N ASN A 18 -0.09 -43.76 -3.17
CA ASN A 18 -0.22 -44.80 -4.19
C ASN A 18 0.27 -46.13 -3.56
N PRO A 19 -0.61 -47.14 -3.38
CA PRO A 19 -0.19 -48.42 -2.81
C PRO A 19 0.93 -49.05 -3.66
N GLY A 20 2.05 -49.41 -3.05
CA GLY A 20 3.21 -49.98 -3.73
C GLY A 20 4.18 -48.97 -4.37
N SER A 21 3.94 -47.66 -4.22
CA SER A 21 4.87 -46.61 -4.65
C SER A 21 5.76 -46.13 -3.50
N SER A 22 7.00 -45.74 -3.81
CA SER A 22 7.88 -44.99 -2.91
C SER A 22 7.57 -43.48 -2.87
N SER A 23 6.46 -43.04 -3.46
CA SER A 23 6.08 -41.63 -3.59
C SER A 23 4.66 -41.37 -3.09
N ALA A 24 4.49 -40.21 -2.46
CA ALA A 24 3.22 -39.65 -2.02
C ALA A 24 3.09 -38.21 -2.55
N THR A 25 1.90 -37.82 -3.00
CA THR A 25 1.62 -36.44 -3.37
C THR A 25 0.79 -35.78 -2.27
N LEU A 26 1.33 -34.72 -1.66
CA LEU A 26 0.64 -33.88 -0.69
C LEU A 26 0.08 -32.66 -1.41
N THR A 27 -1.22 -32.43 -1.35
CA THR A 27 -1.92 -31.32 -2.02
C THR A 27 -2.65 -30.45 -1.01
N THR A 28 -1.92 -29.95 -0.03
CA THR A 28 -2.48 -29.19 1.09
C THR A 28 -2.40 -27.69 0.87
N ALA A 29 -3.56 -27.02 0.89
CA ALA A 29 -3.62 -25.58 1.13
C ALA A 29 -3.40 -25.32 2.62
N ILE A 30 -2.25 -24.75 2.97
CA ILE A 30 -1.89 -24.41 4.35
C ILE A 30 -1.77 -22.90 4.46
N THR A 31 -2.41 -22.32 5.47
CA THR A 31 -2.36 -20.91 5.80
C THR A 31 -1.62 -20.71 7.12
N ASN A 32 -0.60 -19.87 7.11
CA ASN A 32 0.10 -19.44 8.32
C ASN A 32 -0.44 -18.07 8.77
N ASN A 33 -1.16 -18.05 9.89
CA ASN A 33 -1.75 -16.84 10.47
C ASN A 33 -0.87 -16.22 11.58
N THR A 34 0.39 -16.63 11.67
CA THR A 34 1.35 -16.09 12.65
C THR A 34 2.28 -15.08 11.99
N ASN A 35 3.14 -14.42 12.78
CA ASN A 35 4.13 -13.48 12.28
C ASN A 35 5.53 -14.11 12.11
N ALA A 36 5.62 -15.44 12.06
CA ALA A 36 6.89 -16.16 11.91
C ALA A 36 6.72 -17.36 10.97
N PRO A 37 7.80 -17.85 10.33
CA PRO A 37 7.75 -19.12 9.61
C PRO A 37 7.27 -20.25 10.54
N GLN A 38 6.35 -21.08 10.07
CA GLN A 38 5.81 -22.20 10.82
C GLN A 38 6.12 -23.53 10.13
N THR A 39 6.41 -24.57 10.91
CA THR A 39 6.77 -25.88 10.36
C THR A 39 5.64 -26.88 10.59
N VAL A 40 5.05 -27.36 9.50
CA VAL A 40 4.11 -28.48 9.50
C VAL A 40 4.89 -29.78 9.36
N THR A 41 4.63 -30.75 10.25
CA THR A 41 5.30 -32.06 10.22
C THR A 41 4.33 -33.13 9.73
N TYR A 42 4.71 -33.83 8.68
CA TYR A 42 4.01 -35.00 8.15
C TYR A 42 4.71 -36.28 8.61
N THR A 43 3.94 -37.24 9.11
CA THR A 43 4.43 -38.52 9.61
C THR A 43 3.87 -39.67 8.78
N PHE A 44 4.76 -40.49 8.23
CA PHE A 44 4.46 -41.67 7.43
C PHE A 44 4.87 -42.91 8.21
N THR A 45 3.90 -43.78 8.52
CA THR A 45 4.15 -45.09 9.12
C THR A 45 3.95 -46.14 8.05
N PRO A 46 5.02 -46.81 7.57
CA PRO A 46 4.87 -47.90 6.61
C PRO A 46 4.20 -49.09 7.29
N SER A 47 3.51 -49.92 6.52
CA SER A 47 2.95 -51.19 7.00
C SER A 47 3.20 -52.30 5.98
N SER A 48 3.62 -53.47 6.44
CA SER A 48 3.74 -54.67 5.62
C SER A 48 2.97 -55.80 6.27
N ASN A 49 2.02 -56.41 5.55
CA ASN A 49 1.15 -57.49 6.05
C ASN A 49 0.45 -57.17 7.39
N GLY A 50 0.10 -55.90 7.60
CA GLY A 50 -0.52 -55.43 8.85
C GLY A 50 0.45 -55.11 10.00
N CYS A 51 1.75 -55.38 9.84
CA CYS A 51 2.77 -54.98 10.82
C CYS A 51 3.22 -53.54 10.55
N PRO A 52 3.00 -52.59 11.48
CA PRO A 52 3.51 -51.23 11.32
C PRO A 52 5.03 -51.21 11.51
N GLY A 53 5.72 -50.50 10.63
CA GLY A 53 7.15 -50.21 10.75
C GLY A 53 7.42 -48.87 11.46
N SER A 54 8.68 -48.48 11.52
CA SER A 54 9.10 -47.22 12.12
C SER A 54 8.58 -46.01 11.33
N PRO A 55 7.99 -44.99 11.99
CA PRO A 55 7.56 -43.78 11.31
C PRO A 55 8.74 -42.97 10.75
N VAL A 56 8.51 -42.32 9.61
CA VAL A 56 9.42 -41.34 8.99
C VAL A 56 8.69 -40.01 8.87
N THR A 57 9.39 -38.90 9.08
CA THR A 57 8.80 -37.56 9.01
C THR A 57 9.37 -36.73 7.88
N THR A 58 8.53 -35.88 7.28
CA THR A 58 8.96 -34.76 6.41
C THR A 58 8.36 -33.47 6.94
N GLN A 59 9.05 -32.35 6.70
CA GLN A 59 8.67 -31.04 7.20
C GLN A 59 8.42 -30.07 6.06
N VAL A 60 7.38 -29.27 6.20
CA VAL A 60 7.04 -28.17 5.27
C VAL A 60 7.04 -26.87 6.05
N VAL A 61 7.89 -25.93 5.64
CA VAL A 61 7.93 -24.59 6.23
C VAL A 61 6.97 -23.69 5.46
N VAL A 62 5.99 -23.13 6.17
CA VAL A 62 4.98 -22.23 5.62
C VAL A 62 5.31 -20.81 6.08
N GLN A 63 5.61 -19.94 5.13
CA GLN A 63 5.88 -18.53 5.40
C GLN A 63 4.57 -17.77 5.68
N PRO A 64 4.59 -16.77 6.57
CA PRO A 64 3.44 -15.88 6.76
C PRO A 64 3.29 -14.92 5.58
N VAL A 65 2.07 -14.38 5.40
CA VAL A 65 1.78 -13.31 4.43
C VAL A 65 1.95 -11.96 5.13
N ALA A 66 2.85 -11.12 4.61
CA ALA A 66 3.09 -9.81 5.21
C ALA A 66 2.00 -8.80 4.85
N THR A 67 1.68 -7.89 5.78
CA THR A 67 0.82 -6.73 5.56
C THR A 67 1.62 -5.44 5.74
N VAL A 68 1.19 -4.33 5.12
CA VAL A 68 1.79 -2.99 5.30
C VAL A 68 0.69 -1.97 5.60
N GLY A 69 0.99 -0.92 6.37
CA GLY A 69 0.03 0.11 6.77
C GLY A 69 -0.55 -0.12 8.18
N PRO A 70 -1.67 0.52 8.55
CA PRO A 70 -2.52 1.40 7.72
C PRO A 70 -1.83 2.72 7.34
N PHE A 71 -2.36 3.39 6.32
CA PHE A 71 -1.87 4.68 5.85
C PHE A 71 -2.96 5.75 5.93
N SER A 72 -2.55 7.01 6.07
CA SER A 72 -3.44 8.18 6.01
C SER A 72 -3.24 8.92 4.69
N PRO A 73 -4.29 9.56 4.12
CA PRO A 73 -4.16 10.38 2.93
C PRO A 73 -3.32 11.64 3.22
N ILE A 74 -2.62 12.13 2.20
CA ILE A 74 -1.81 13.35 2.25
C ILE A 74 -2.48 14.39 1.36
N THR A 75 -2.75 15.58 1.89
CA THR A 75 -3.25 16.72 1.11
C THR A 75 -2.34 17.91 1.34
N VAL A 76 -1.85 18.50 0.25
CA VAL A 76 -0.90 19.62 0.28
C VAL A 76 -1.26 20.69 -0.75
N CYS A 77 -0.75 21.90 -0.52
CA CYS A 77 -0.73 22.94 -1.55
C CYS A 77 0.54 22.81 -2.42
N PRO A 78 0.56 23.41 -3.62
CA PRO A 78 1.75 23.46 -4.46
C PRO A 78 2.95 24.07 -3.71
N GLY A 79 4.15 23.52 -3.95
CA GLY A 79 5.39 23.96 -3.30
C GLY A 79 5.60 23.44 -1.88
N ALA A 80 4.59 22.85 -1.23
CA ALA A 80 4.78 22.18 0.06
C ALA A 80 5.52 20.85 -0.09
N THR A 81 6.21 20.42 0.97
CA THR A 81 6.84 19.10 1.00
C THR A 81 5.81 18.01 1.21
N ILE A 82 5.85 16.98 0.36
CA ILE A 82 5.12 15.72 0.52
C ILE A 82 6.04 14.75 1.27
N THR A 83 5.59 14.27 2.42
CA THR A 83 6.29 13.28 3.23
C THR A 83 5.48 11.98 3.28
N PRO A 84 5.82 10.97 2.46
CA PRO A 84 5.16 9.67 2.51
C PRO A 84 5.27 9.01 3.89
N PRO A 85 4.28 8.20 4.31
CA PRO A 85 4.39 7.43 5.55
C PRO A 85 5.53 6.42 5.43
N ALA A 86 6.17 6.09 6.56
CA ALA A 86 7.11 4.99 6.61
C ALA A 86 6.39 3.67 6.32
N PHE A 87 6.95 2.85 5.43
CA PHE A 87 6.45 1.51 5.17
C PHE A 87 6.98 0.57 6.25
N VAL A 88 6.06 0.06 7.07
CA VAL A 88 6.34 -0.90 8.13
C VAL A 88 5.50 -2.14 7.87
N SER A 89 6.16 -3.30 7.85
CA SER A 89 5.52 -4.58 7.57
C SER A 89 5.24 -5.36 8.86
N ASN A 90 4.20 -6.18 8.81
CA ASN A 90 3.96 -7.23 9.78
C ASN A 90 3.79 -8.57 9.04
N PRO A 91 4.69 -9.57 9.20
CA PRO A 91 5.91 -9.53 10.01
C PRO A 91 6.92 -8.48 9.57
N ASN A 92 7.75 -8.02 10.50
CA ASN A 92 8.81 -7.06 10.20
C ASN A 92 9.92 -7.71 9.33
N GLY A 93 10.56 -6.90 8.48
CA GLY A 93 11.65 -7.32 7.59
C GLY A 93 11.24 -7.59 6.15
N ALA A 94 9.98 -7.30 5.77
CA ALA A 94 9.58 -7.36 4.36
C ALA A 94 10.27 -6.25 3.55
N THR A 95 10.60 -6.53 2.29
CA THR A 95 10.93 -5.51 1.30
C THR A 95 9.64 -4.91 0.73
N PHE A 96 9.71 -3.71 0.14
CA PHE A 96 8.53 -3.03 -0.40
C PHE A 96 8.75 -2.68 -1.86
N ASN A 97 7.71 -2.85 -2.67
CA ASN A 97 7.58 -2.24 -3.98
C ASN A 97 6.33 -1.38 -3.98
N TRP A 98 6.36 -0.27 -4.71
CA TRP A 98 5.22 0.63 -4.81
C TRP A 98 5.02 1.15 -6.22
N VAL A 99 3.77 1.51 -6.53
CA VAL A 99 3.34 2.05 -7.82
C VAL A 99 2.45 3.27 -7.59
N SER A 100 2.67 4.31 -8.38
CA SER A 100 1.88 5.55 -8.39
C SER A 100 0.94 5.53 -9.60
N SER A 101 -0.35 5.79 -9.39
CA SER A 101 -1.34 5.79 -10.48
C SER A 101 -1.28 7.04 -11.38
N ASN A 102 -0.80 8.16 -10.83
CA ASN A 102 -0.65 9.44 -11.53
C ASN A 102 0.67 10.14 -11.13
N PRO A 103 1.83 9.57 -11.50
CA PRO A 103 3.14 10.05 -11.07
C PRO A 103 3.43 11.48 -11.52
N ALA A 104 3.15 11.80 -12.78
CA ALA A 104 3.38 13.14 -13.32
C ALA A 104 2.52 14.21 -12.62
N GLY A 105 1.28 13.86 -12.24
CA GLY A 105 0.37 14.79 -11.57
C GLY A 105 0.82 15.20 -10.16
N ILE A 106 1.51 14.30 -9.44
CA ILE A 106 2.00 14.58 -8.08
C ILE A 106 3.52 14.77 -7.99
N GLY A 107 4.24 14.67 -9.11
CA GLY A 107 5.70 14.75 -9.15
C GLY A 107 6.40 13.56 -8.50
N SER A 108 5.77 12.38 -8.47
CA SER A 108 6.39 11.15 -7.96
C SER A 108 6.99 10.32 -9.09
N PRO A 109 7.93 9.39 -8.80
CA PRO A 109 8.24 8.31 -9.74
C PRO A 109 7.00 7.43 -10.01
N PRO A 110 6.91 6.77 -11.19
CA PRO A 110 5.81 5.85 -11.52
C PRO A 110 5.79 4.62 -10.63
N ASN A 111 6.96 4.16 -10.19
CA ASN A 111 7.16 3.00 -9.34
C ASN A 111 8.51 3.09 -8.63
N GLY A 112 8.70 2.24 -7.62
CA GLY A 112 9.98 2.13 -6.94
C GLY A 112 10.01 1.00 -5.93
N SER A 113 11.16 0.87 -5.27
CA SER A 113 11.41 -0.11 -4.21
C SER A 113 11.86 0.58 -2.94
N GLY A 114 11.63 -0.08 -1.80
CA GLY A 114 11.95 0.45 -0.48
C GLY A 114 11.06 1.61 -0.06
N GLN A 115 11.59 2.45 0.83
CA GLN A 115 10.91 3.64 1.32
C GLN A 115 10.82 4.71 0.22
N MET A 116 9.78 5.53 0.26
CA MET A 116 9.71 6.73 -0.56
C MET A 116 10.38 7.91 0.15
N SER A 117 11.32 8.57 -0.53
CA SER A 117 11.89 9.83 -0.05
C SER A 117 10.88 10.98 -0.20
N PRO A 118 10.91 12.01 0.67
CA PRO A 118 10.10 13.22 0.49
C PRO A 118 10.44 13.98 -0.79
N TRP A 119 9.46 14.71 -1.34
CA TRP A 119 9.66 15.60 -2.49
C TRP A 119 8.76 16.84 -2.40
N THR A 120 8.98 17.82 -3.26
CA THR A 120 8.17 19.05 -3.32
C THR A 120 6.98 18.87 -4.26
N ALA A 121 5.79 19.25 -3.80
CA ALA A 121 4.56 19.19 -4.60
C ALA A 121 4.67 20.10 -5.85
N PRO A 122 4.39 19.59 -7.07
CA PRO A 122 4.38 20.40 -8.28
C PRO A 122 3.28 21.47 -8.26
N ALA A 123 3.37 22.41 -9.20
CA ALA A 123 2.31 23.39 -9.46
C ALA A 123 1.01 22.70 -9.92
N ASN A 124 -0.12 23.06 -9.32
CA ASN A 124 -1.44 22.71 -9.80
C ASN A 124 -2.18 23.98 -10.24
N ASN A 125 -2.01 24.34 -11.51
CA ASN A 125 -2.66 25.51 -12.12
C ASN A 125 -4.04 25.20 -12.71
N SER A 126 -4.59 24.01 -12.44
CA SER A 126 -5.95 23.66 -12.85
C SER A 126 -6.99 24.27 -11.89
N ASN A 127 -8.27 23.99 -12.11
CA ASN A 127 -9.33 24.41 -11.17
C ASN A 127 -9.83 23.24 -10.30
N THR A 128 -9.10 22.12 -10.31
CA THR A 128 -9.46 20.89 -9.60
C THR A 128 -8.26 20.31 -8.87
N THR A 129 -8.49 19.51 -7.84
CA THR A 129 -7.41 18.79 -7.17
C THR A 129 -6.77 17.77 -8.11
N VAL A 130 -5.44 17.63 -8.05
CA VAL A 130 -4.73 16.54 -8.72
C VAL A 130 -4.37 15.50 -7.67
N SER A 131 -4.66 14.22 -7.93
CA SER A 131 -4.37 13.14 -6.99
C SER A 131 -3.69 11.95 -7.64
N SER A 132 -2.97 11.17 -6.83
CA SER A 132 -2.41 9.86 -7.18
C SER A 132 -2.64 8.87 -6.04
N ASN A 133 -3.00 7.64 -6.38
CA ASN A 133 -3.03 6.52 -5.44
C ASN A 133 -1.67 5.82 -5.45
N ILE A 134 -1.04 5.68 -4.29
CA ILE A 134 0.20 4.94 -4.09
C ILE A 134 -0.15 3.57 -3.54
N ALA A 135 0.08 2.52 -4.33
CA ALA A 135 -0.11 1.13 -3.92
C ALA A 135 1.23 0.53 -3.48
N VAL A 136 1.32 0.07 -2.23
CA VAL A 136 2.54 -0.49 -1.62
C VAL A 136 2.33 -1.98 -1.35
N THR A 137 3.22 -2.80 -1.90
CA THR A 137 3.19 -4.26 -1.77
C THR A 137 4.42 -4.74 -1.00
N PRO A 138 4.25 -5.35 0.20
CA PRO A 138 5.35 -5.96 0.93
C PRO A 138 5.70 -7.35 0.37
N THR A 139 6.96 -7.75 0.46
CA THR A 139 7.42 -9.12 0.14
C THR A 139 8.26 -9.63 1.31
N TYR A 140 7.83 -10.73 1.93
CA TYR A 140 8.50 -11.35 3.06
C TYR A 140 8.91 -12.78 2.72
N ASN A 141 10.21 -13.10 2.81
CA ASN A 141 10.75 -14.43 2.46
C ASN A 141 10.25 -14.98 1.10
N ASN A 142 10.25 -14.13 0.07
CA ASN A 142 9.76 -14.41 -1.29
C ASN A 142 8.23 -14.62 -1.41
N CYS A 143 7.47 -14.46 -0.33
CA CYS A 143 6.01 -14.43 -0.37
C CYS A 143 5.54 -12.99 -0.53
N GLN A 144 4.82 -12.75 -1.63
CA GLN A 144 4.12 -11.48 -1.84
C GLN A 144 3.04 -11.32 -0.78
N GLY A 145 3.04 -10.18 -0.11
CA GLY A 145 2.10 -9.82 0.92
C GLY A 145 0.88 -9.07 0.40
N THR A 146 0.04 -8.62 1.32
CA THR A 146 -1.17 -7.85 1.03
C THR A 146 -0.81 -6.39 0.73
N THR A 147 -1.20 -5.92 -0.45
CA THR A 147 -1.03 -4.52 -0.85
C THR A 147 -1.94 -3.60 -0.04
N ALA A 148 -1.38 -2.49 0.46
CA ALA A 148 -2.15 -1.37 1.02
C ALA A 148 -1.85 -0.10 0.24
N SER A 149 -2.75 0.89 0.32
CA SER A 149 -2.62 2.12 -0.48
C SER A 149 -2.98 3.38 0.28
N PHE A 150 -2.48 4.51 -0.21
CA PHE A 150 -2.82 5.85 0.27
C PHE A 150 -2.88 6.84 -0.88
N VAL A 151 -3.69 7.88 -0.70
CA VAL A 151 -3.88 8.93 -1.72
C VAL A 151 -3.07 10.15 -1.36
N ILE A 152 -2.40 10.71 -2.36
CA ILE A 152 -1.76 12.02 -2.28
C ILE A 152 -2.57 12.98 -3.15
N THR A 153 -2.94 14.13 -2.61
CA THR A 153 -3.77 15.16 -3.24
C THR A 153 -3.06 16.51 -3.19
N ILE A 154 -3.00 17.20 -4.34
CA ILE A 154 -2.48 18.56 -4.48
C ILE A 154 -3.62 19.50 -4.83
N ASN A 155 -3.88 20.46 -3.95
CA ASN A 155 -4.91 21.49 -4.15
C ASN A 155 -4.48 22.48 -5.25
N PRO A 156 -5.43 23.06 -6.01
CA PRO A 156 -5.10 24.05 -7.03
C PRO A 156 -4.70 25.41 -6.44
N THR A 157 -3.90 26.17 -7.18
CA THR A 157 -3.56 27.56 -6.82
C THR A 157 -4.68 28.51 -7.27
N PRO A 158 -5.28 29.31 -6.38
CA PRO A 158 -6.23 30.32 -6.78
C PRO A 158 -5.51 31.46 -7.52
N THR A 159 -6.07 31.88 -8.65
CA THR A 159 -5.75 33.12 -9.33
C THR A 159 -6.88 34.10 -9.13
N ILE A 160 -6.52 35.38 -8.98
CA ILE A 160 -7.46 36.48 -8.78
C ILE A 160 -7.31 37.44 -9.96
N THR A 161 -8.44 37.89 -10.50
CA THR A 161 -8.52 38.89 -11.56
C THR A 161 -9.52 39.98 -11.17
N ASN A 162 -9.34 41.19 -11.69
CA ASN A 162 -10.29 42.29 -11.61
C ASN A 162 -10.31 43.05 -12.93
N ASN A 163 -11.48 43.58 -13.29
CA ASN A 163 -11.64 44.34 -14.53
C ASN A 163 -11.39 45.85 -14.35
N ASN A 164 -11.54 46.37 -13.13
CA ASN A 164 -11.37 47.79 -12.86
C ASN A 164 -9.96 48.05 -12.32
N LEU A 165 -9.05 48.44 -13.22
CA LEU A 165 -7.63 48.64 -12.92
C LEU A 165 -7.29 50.07 -12.49
N SER A 166 -8.18 51.04 -12.77
CA SER A 166 -8.00 52.44 -12.39
C SER A 166 -9.34 53.16 -12.30
N GLN A 167 -9.41 54.11 -11.37
CA GLN A 167 -10.57 54.97 -11.18
C GLN A 167 -10.11 56.43 -11.15
N SER A 168 -10.84 57.30 -11.85
CA SER A 168 -10.65 58.75 -11.78
C SER A 168 -11.85 59.35 -11.06
N ILE A 169 -11.59 60.06 -9.97
CA ILE A 169 -12.62 60.65 -9.09
C ILE A 169 -12.28 62.11 -8.78
N CYS A 170 -13.30 62.90 -8.46
CA CYS A 170 -13.11 64.24 -7.93
C CYS A 170 -12.68 64.20 -6.46
N SER A 171 -12.02 65.26 -5.98
CA SER A 171 -11.68 65.40 -4.55
C SER A 171 -12.94 65.32 -3.68
N GLY A 172 -12.92 64.44 -2.68
CA GLY A 172 -14.03 64.19 -1.75
C GLY A 172 -15.09 63.20 -2.24
N ALA A 173 -14.97 62.64 -3.44
CA ALA A 173 -15.85 61.57 -3.91
C ALA A 173 -15.40 60.19 -3.39
N ASN A 174 -16.34 59.26 -3.25
CA ASN A 174 -16.05 57.85 -2.93
C ASN A 174 -15.54 57.11 -4.18
N THR A 175 -14.72 56.09 -3.97
CA THR A 175 -14.38 55.12 -5.01
C THR A 175 -15.56 54.17 -5.28
N THR A 176 -15.57 53.56 -6.45
CA THR A 176 -16.42 52.41 -6.75
C THR A 176 -15.75 51.13 -6.27
N ALA A 177 -16.55 50.12 -5.92
CA ALA A 177 -16.04 48.83 -5.47
C ALA A 177 -15.22 48.15 -6.58
N VAL A 178 -14.03 47.65 -6.21
CA VAL A 178 -13.25 46.75 -7.07
C VAL A 178 -13.78 45.33 -6.84
N ASN A 179 -14.39 44.76 -7.87
CA ASN A 179 -14.88 43.38 -7.82
C ASN A 179 -13.74 42.43 -8.23
N TRP A 180 -13.33 41.60 -7.28
CA TRP A 180 -12.39 40.50 -7.51
C TRP A 180 -13.14 39.25 -7.95
N THR A 181 -12.62 38.56 -8.95
CA THR A 181 -13.07 37.23 -9.35
C THR A 181 -11.93 36.25 -9.18
N SER A 182 -12.21 35.04 -8.70
CA SER A 182 -11.22 33.96 -8.66
C SER A 182 -11.61 32.84 -9.62
N ASN A 183 -10.60 32.16 -10.17
CA ASN A 183 -10.79 30.92 -10.92
C ASN A 183 -11.27 29.74 -10.03
N LEU A 184 -11.11 29.84 -8.70
CA LEU A 184 -11.56 28.84 -7.73
C LEU A 184 -12.76 29.37 -6.94
N ALA A 185 -13.82 28.57 -6.88
CA ALA A 185 -14.97 28.87 -6.04
C ALA A 185 -14.60 28.79 -4.54
N GLY A 186 -15.11 29.72 -3.74
CA GLY A 186 -14.84 29.76 -2.30
C GLY A 186 -13.51 30.41 -1.90
N THR A 187 -12.73 30.95 -2.85
CA THR A 187 -11.55 31.77 -2.55
C THR A 187 -11.95 32.96 -1.66
N THR A 188 -11.29 33.10 -0.51
CA THR A 188 -11.44 34.25 0.38
C THR A 188 -10.39 35.30 0.09
N TYR A 189 -10.76 36.57 0.25
CA TYR A 189 -9.90 37.72 0.00
C TYR A 189 -9.58 38.40 1.33
N ALA A 190 -8.30 38.67 1.58
CA ALA A 190 -7.85 39.47 2.72
C ALA A 190 -7.03 40.65 2.19
N TRP A 191 -7.21 41.81 2.83
CA TRP A 191 -6.35 42.98 2.61
C TRP A 191 -5.16 42.86 3.55
N GLU A 192 -3.96 43.19 3.06
CA GLU A 192 -2.78 43.43 3.90
C GLU A 192 -2.61 44.92 4.21
#